data_AF-A0A257EYT1-F1
#
_entry.id   AF-A0A257EYT1-F1
#
_cell.length_a   1.000
_cell.length_b   1.000
_cell.length_c   1.000
_cell.angle_alpha   90.00
_cell.angle_beta   90.00
_cell.angle_gamma   90.00
#
_symmetry.space_group_name_H-M   'P 1'
#
loop_
_entity.id
_entity.type
_entity.pdbx_description
1 polymer ?
#
loop_
_entity_poly.entity_id
_entity_poly.type
_entity_poly.pdbx_seq_one_letter_code
_entity_poly.pdbx_strand_id
1 'polypeptide(L)'
;MMKTGSLSAVGLPLVAALFLSGCIGVRPYTGNPNTVIARGSDSGLDKGPLVEGEAAIAYDPDGCQNWIVDDGFEGYSSPRFDPRSGLPVCNNLYPPGTVVGEYRTQSSVLPDFVPSR
;
A
#
# COMPACT_ATOMS: atom_id res chain seq x y z
N MET A 1 -11.12 26.13 53.26
CA MET A 1 -9.65 26.23 53.09
C MET A 1 -9.24 25.23 52.03
N MET A 2 -9.02 25.68 50.79
CA MET A 2 -8.71 24.82 49.64
C MET A 2 -7.23 25.01 49.32
N LYS A 3 -6.40 23.98 49.54
CA LYS A 3 -4.98 24.00 49.17
C LYS A 3 -4.88 23.70 47.67
N THR A 4 -4.55 24.71 46.88
CA THR A 4 -4.15 24.57 45.47
C THR A 4 -2.75 23.96 45.44
N GLY A 5 -2.65 22.69 45.05
CA GLY A 5 -1.38 22.05 44.76
C GLY A 5 -0.83 22.54 43.43
N SER A 6 0.40 23.06 43.43
CA SER A 6 1.12 23.44 42.21
C SER A 6 1.45 22.19 41.40
N LEU A 7 0.79 22.03 40.25
CA LEU A 7 1.19 21.05 39.23
C LEU A 7 2.51 21.52 38.61
N SER A 8 3.60 20.81 38.93
CA SER A 8 4.90 21.01 38.31
C SER A 8 4.81 20.86 36.80
N ALA A 9 5.08 21.93 36.06
CA ALA A 9 5.02 22.04 34.59
C ALA A 9 6.10 21.22 33.85
N VAL A 10 6.69 20.21 34.49
CA VAL A 10 7.85 19.45 33.97
C VAL A 10 7.43 18.33 33.02
N GLY A 11 6.16 17.92 33.01
CA GLY A 11 5.68 16.83 32.14
C GLY A 11 5.27 17.24 30.72
N LEU A 12 4.99 18.52 30.47
CA LEU A 12 4.43 19.00 29.19
C LEU A 12 5.40 19.00 27.99
N PRO A 13 6.71 19.32 28.13
CA PRO A 13 7.58 19.43 26.97
C PRO A 13 7.99 18.08 26.37
N LEU A 14 8.01 17.00 27.18
CA LEU A 14 8.38 15.67 26.69
C LEU A 14 7.30 15.05 25.80
N VAL A 15 6.03 15.33 26.08
CA VAL A 15 4.88 14.85 25.29
C VAL A 15 4.85 15.54 23.92
N ALA A 16 5.16 16.83 23.85
CA ALA A 16 5.20 17.57 22.59
C ALA A 16 6.32 17.10 21.64
N ALA A 17 7.46 16.66 22.18
CA ALA A 17 8.58 16.14 21.38
C ALA A 17 8.26 14.78 20.70
N LEU A 18 7.38 13.97 21.30
CA LEU A 18 6.96 12.68 20.75
C LEU A 18 5.98 12.80 19.56
N PHE A 19 5.35 13.95 19.37
CA PHE A 19 4.42 14.19 18.24
C PHE A 19 5.09 14.75 16.98
N LEU A 20 6.37 15.13 17.03
CA LEU A 20 7.07 15.76 15.89
C LEU A 20 7.89 14.79 15.02
N SER A 21 7.94 13.49 15.33
CA SER A 21 8.78 12.51 14.61
C SER A 21 8.08 11.79 13.43
N GLY A 22 6.85 12.17 13.07
CA GLY A 22 5.99 11.38 12.17
C GLY A 22 6.22 11.51 10.66
N CYS A 23 7.19 12.27 10.16
CA CYS A 23 7.34 12.53 8.71
C CYS A 23 8.73 12.19 8.19
N ILE A 24 9.08 10.90 8.13
CA ILE A 24 10.31 10.45 7.47
C ILE A 24 9.94 9.47 6.36
N GLY A 25 9.95 9.90 5.10
CA GLY A 25 9.97 9.00 3.94
C GLY A 25 8.68 8.83 3.12
N VAL A 26 7.54 9.38 3.54
CA VAL A 26 6.25 9.21 2.85
C VAL A 26 5.46 10.52 2.76
N ARG A 27 4.62 10.67 1.73
CA ARG A 27 3.75 11.84 1.50
C ARG A 27 2.37 11.40 1.00
N PRO A 28 1.28 12.16 1.22
CA PRO A 28 -0.02 11.80 0.68
C PRO A 28 -0.01 11.81 -0.85
N TYR A 29 -0.72 10.87 -1.47
CA TYR A 29 -0.92 10.89 -2.91
C TYR A 29 -1.75 12.11 -3.33
N THR A 30 -1.28 12.87 -4.31
CA THR A 30 -1.93 14.11 -4.78
C THR A 30 -2.53 14.00 -6.18
N GLY A 31 -2.62 12.79 -6.75
CA GLY A 31 -3.16 12.58 -8.10
C GLY A 31 -2.19 12.90 -9.24
N ASN A 32 -0.91 13.21 -8.95
CA ASN A 32 0.08 13.44 -10.00
C ASN A 32 0.42 12.11 -10.70
N PRO A 33 0.21 11.99 -12.03
CA PRO A 33 0.38 10.73 -12.77
C PRO A 33 1.83 10.24 -12.84
N ASN A 34 2.81 11.12 -12.59
CA ASN A 34 4.23 10.78 -12.60
C ASN A 34 4.76 10.44 -11.19
N THR A 35 3.88 10.18 -10.23
CA THR A 35 4.27 9.77 -8.88
C THR A 35 4.40 8.27 -8.81
N VAL A 36 5.53 7.77 -8.29
CA VAL A 36 5.65 6.36 -7.93
C VAL A 36 4.74 6.11 -6.74
N ILE A 37 3.65 5.38 -6.96
CA ILE A 37 2.65 5.07 -5.93
C ILE A 37 2.96 3.77 -5.18
N ALA A 38 3.67 2.83 -5.82
CA ALA A 38 4.03 1.55 -5.24
C ALA A 38 5.42 1.11 -5.70
N ARG A 39 6.13 0.38 -4.84
CA ARG A 39 7.38 -0.34 -5.16
C ARG A 39 7.22 -1.80 -4.73
N GLY A 40 7.93 -2.72 -5.37
CA GLY A 40 7.97 -4.13 -4.95
C GLY A 40 8.87 -4.40 -3.74
N SER A 41 9.34 -3.36 -3.04
CA SER A 41 10.19 -3.48 -1.86
C SER A 41 9.45 -2.86 -0.68
N ASP A 42 9.25 -3.68 0.34
CA ASP A 42 8.60 -3.30 1.59
C ASP A 42 9.34 -2.15 2.29
N SER A 43 8.63 -1.04 2.41
CA SER A 43 9.01 0.23 3.06
C SER A 43 8.06 0.55 4.23
N GLY A 44 7.14 -0.35 4.56
CA GLY A 44 6.13 -0.25 5.60
C GLY A 44 6.66 -0.46 7.02
N LEU A 45 5.73 -0.55 7.98
CA LEU A 45 6.05 -0.77 9.41
C LEU A 45 6.09 -2.26 9.76
N ASP A 46 5.28 -3.06 9.09
CA ASP A 46 5.54 -4.48 8.90
C ASP A 46 6.75 -4.67 8.00
N LYS A 47 7.50 -5.74 8.26
CA LYS A 47 8.67 -6.10 7.47
C LYS A 47 8.44 -7.52 6.97
N GLY A 48 8.20 -7.67 5.69
CA GLY A 48 8.01 -8.96 5.05
C GLY A 48 7.96 -8.83 3.53
N PRO A 49 8.24 -9.90 2.78
CA PRO A 49 7.82 -9.92 1.38
C PRO A 49 6.28 -9.79 1.34
N LEU A 50 5.77 -9.06 0.36
CA LEU A 50 4.35 -9.10 0.00
C LEU A 50 3.91 -10.56 -0.06
N VAL A 51 2.80 -10.88 0.60
CA VAL A 51 2.37 -12.27 0.74
C VAL A 51 2.04 -12.84 -0.64
N GLU A 52 2.91 -13.73 -1.12
CA GLU A 52 2.68 -14.47 -2.35
C GLU A 52 1.37 -15.26 -2.23
N GLY A 53 0.39 -14.94 -3.09
CA GLY A 53 -0.88 -15.66 -3.18
C GLY A 53 -2.13 -14.86 -2.85
N GLU A 54 -2.02 -13.64 -2.30
CA GLU A 54 -3.14 -12.70 -2.16
C GLU A 54 -3.10 -11.70 -3.32
N ALA A 55 -3.46 -12.18 -4.51
CA ALA A 55 -3.45 -11.39 -5.74
C ALA A 55 -4.83 -11.39 -6.40
N ALA A 56 -5.26 -10.24 -6.88
CA ALA A 56 -6.38 -10.16 -7.81
C ALA A 56 -5.91 -10.38 -9.25
N ILE A 57 -6.86 -10.63 -10.14
CA ILE A 57 -6.64 -10.75 -11.58
C ILE A 57 -7.21 -9.51 -12.25
N ALA A 58 -6.35 -8.71 -12.88
CA ALA A 58 -6.74 -7.61 -13.74
C ALA A 58 -6.77 -8.07 -15.21
N TYR A 59 -7.84 -7.73 -15.92
CA TYR A 59 -7.95 -7.87 -17.37
C TYR A 59 -7.46 -6.59 -18.03
N ASP A 60 -6.41 -6.68 -18.83
CA ASP A 60 -5.88 -5.54 -19.60
C ASP A 60 -6.76 -5.24 -20.84
N PRO A 61 -6.47 -4.15 -21.58
CA PRO A 61 -7.23 -3.78 -22.79
C PRO A 61 -7.29 -4.87 -23.87
N ASP A 62 -6.33 -5.78 -23.90
CA ASP A 62 -6.25 -6.88 -24.86
C ASP A 62 -7.00 -8.13 -24.37
N GLY A 63 -7.55 -8.10 -23.14
CA GLY A 63 -8.25 -9.23 -22.51
C GLY A 63 -7.29 -10.25 -21.88
N CYS A 64 -6.02 -9.89 -21.71
CA CYS A 64 -5.02 -10.71 -21.06
C CYS A 64 -4.99 -10.45 -19.54
N GLN A 65 -4.65 -11.48 -18.79
CA GLN A 65 -4.68 -11.46 -17.33
C GLN A 65 -3.33 -11.03 -16.74
N ASN A 66 -3.38 -10.12 -15.78
CA ASN A 66 -2.25 -9.73 -14.94
C ASN A 66 -2.58 -10.03 -13.47
N TRP A 67 -1.60 -10.56 -12.75
CA TRP A 67 -1.63 -10.57 -11.29
C TRP A 67 -1.40 -9.15 -10.80
N ILE A 68 -2.23 -8.70 -9.85
CA ILE A 68 -2.01 -7.44 -9.14
C ILE A 68 -2.05 -7.71 -7.64
N VAL A 69 -1.10 -7.11 -6.93
CA VAL A 69 -0.99 -7.15 -5.47
C VAL A 69 -0.75 -5.74 -4.97
N ASP A 70 -1.43 -5.36 -3.89
CA ASP A 70 -1.33 -4.08 -3.23
C ASP A 70 -1.43 -4.25 -1.69
N ASP A 71 -0.52 -3.64 -0.95
CA ASP A 71 -0.50 -3.59 0.52
C ASP A 71 -0.68 -2.14 1.03
N GLY A 72 -1.24 -1.26 0.20
CA GLY A 72 -1.47 0.15 0.51
C GLY A 72 -0.23 1.04 0.33
N PHE A 73 0.98 0.57 0.70
CA PHE A 73 2.25 1.27 0.43
C PHE A 73 3.07 0.65 -0.70
N GLU A 74 2.90 -0.66 -0.93
CA GLU A 74 3.66 -1.44 -1.88
C GLU A 74 2.76 -2.31 -2.74
N GLY A 75 3.29 -2.70 -3.89
CA GLY A 75 2.56 -3.53 -4.81
C GLY A 75 3.39 -3.87 -6.03
N TYR A 76 3.00 -4.93 -6.70
CA TYR A 76 3.55 -5.30 -8.00
C TYR A 76 2.45 -5.88 -8.88
N SER A 77 2.73 -5.83 -10.19
CA SER A 77 1.92 -6.47 -11.20
C SER A 77 2.81 -7.33 -12.07
N SER A 78 2.31 -8.49 -12.48
CA SER A 78 3.00 -9.33 -13.46
C SER A 78 2.01 -10.00 -14.40
N PRO A 79 2.38 -10.24 -15.67
CA PRO A 79 1.52 -11.03 -16.56
C PRO A 79 1.32 -12.44 -16.02
N ARG A 80 0.10 -12.96 -16.14
CA ARG A 80 -0.23 -14.32 -15.75
C ARG A 80 -0.02 -15.26 -16.93
N PHE A 81 0.81 -16.28 -16.74
CA PHE A 81 1.12 -17.27 -17.78
C PHE A 81 0.48 -18.62 -17.48
N ASP A 82 0.05 -19.33 -18.52
CA ASP A 82 -0.33 -20.73 -18.41
C ASP A 82 0.93 -21.59 -18.20
N PRO A 83 1.06 -22.34 -17.09
CA PRO A 83 2.25 -23.12 -16.80
C PRO A 83 2.51 -24.26 -17.79
N ARG A 84 1.51 -24.65 -18.60
CA ARG A 84 1.69 -25.69 -19.63
C ARG A 84 2.25 -25.13 -20.94
N SER A 85 1.69 -24.02 -21.42
CA SER A 85 2.08 -23.44 -22.71
C SER A 85 3.16 -22.35 -22.59
N GLY A 86 3.30 -21.73 -21.42
CA GLY A 86 4.14 -20.54 -21.22
C GLY A 86 3.58 -19.28 -21.86
N LEU A 87 2.37 -19.31 -22.43
CA LEU A 87 1.73 -18.17 -23.06
C LEU A 87 0.94 -17.35 -22.03
N PRO A 88 0.75 -16.03 -22.27
CA PRO A 88 -0.16 -15.22 -21.48
C PRO A 88 -1.55 -15.84 -21.44
N VAL A 89 -2.19 -15.80 -20.27
CA VAL A 89 -3.59 -16.22 -20.15
C VAL A 89 -4.48 -15.07 -20.64
N CYS A 90 -5.10 -15.24 -21.79
CA CYS A 90 -6.05 -14.27 -22.35
C CYS A 90 -7.39 -14.96 -22.65
N ASN A 91 -8.50 -14.32 -22.25
CA ASN A 91 -9.86 -14.81 -22.52
C ASN A 91 -10.89 -13.69 -22.32
N ASN A 92 -12.14 -13.97 -22.68
CA ASN A 92 -13.26 -13.01 -22.59
C ASN A 92 -14.25 -13.36 -21.47
N LEU A 93 -13.77 -13.95 -20.35
CA LEU A 93 -14.65 -14.27 -19.22
C LEU A 93 -15.16 -13.00 -18.52
N TYR A 94 -14.35 -11.94 -18.50
CA TYR A 94 -14.71 -10.62 -18.00
C TYR A 94 -14.30 -9.52 -19.00
N PRO A 95 -14.98 -8.37 -19.04
CA PRO A 95 -14.60 -7.25 -19.90
C PRO A 95 -13.20 -6.68 -19.57
N PRO A 96 -12.48 -6.10 -20.54
CA PRO A 96 -11.27 -5.33 -20.28
C PRO A 96 -11.45 -4.26 -19.20
N GLY A 97 -10.44 -4.08 -18.36
CA GLY A 97 -10.46 -3.19 -17.20
C GLY A 97 -11.11 -3.78 -15.95
N THR A 98 -11.56 -5.05 -15.98
CA THR A 98 -12.10 -5.74 -14.80
C THR A 98 -10.99 -6.22 -13.87
N VAL A 99 -11.18 -6.03 -12.57
CA VAL A 99 -10.37 -6.66 -11.51
C VAL A 99 -11.23 -7.70 -10.78
N VAL A 100 -10.70 -8.92 -10.63
CA VAL A 100 -11.38 -10.05 -9.99
C VAL A 100 -10.59 -10.49 -8.76
N GLY A 101 -11.23 -10.46 -7.58
CA GLY A 101 -10.62 -10.82 -6.30
C GLY A 101 -10.21 -9.58 -5.47
N GLU A 102 -9.87 -9.82 -4.21
CA GLU A 102 -9.28 -8.78 -3.35
C GLU A 102 -7.83 -8.56 -3.77
N TYR A 103 -7.49 -7.34 -4.13
CA TYR A 103 -6.13 -6.94 -4.50
C TYR A 103 -5.36 -6.34 -3.34
N ARG A 104 -6.08 -5.98 -2.26
CA ARG A 104 -5.54 -5.35 -1.05
C ARG A 104 -5.38 -6.39 0.05
N THR A 105 -4.19 -6.48 0.64
CA THR A 105 -3.96 -7.28 1.85
C THR A 105 -4.58 -6.60 3.07
N GLN A 106 -4.78 -7.36 4.15
CA GLN A 106 -5.45 -6.88 5.38
C GLN A 106 -4.66 -5.79 6.13
N SER A 107 -3.37 -5.62 5.85
CA SER A 107 -2.48 -4.60 6.42
C SER A 107 -2.70 -3.20 5.83
N SER A 108 -3.40 -3.08 4.70
CA SER A 108 -3.70 -1.83 3.98
C SER A 108 -4.75 -0.91 4.66
N VAL A 109 -4.83 -0.89 5.99
CA VAL A 109 -5.84 -0.14 6.79
C VAL A 109 -5.69 1.38 6.65
N LEU A 110 -4.55 1.88 6.16
CA LEU A 110 -4.26 3.30 6.04
C LEU A 110 -4.54 3.83 4.61
N PRO A 111 -4.88 5.13 4.46
CA PRO A 111 -4.94 5.78 3.14
C PRO A 111 -3.62 5.64 2.38
N ASP A 112 -3.68 5.60 1.05
CA ASP A 112 -2.51 5.49 0.17
C ASP A 112 -1.55 6.70 0.35
N PHE A 113 -0.37 6.42 0.90
CA PHE A 113 0.74 7.36 1.03
C PHE A 113 1.88 6.86 0.16
N VAL A 114 2.47 7.76 -0.62
CA VAL A 114 3.50 7.43 -1.60
C VAL A 114 4.90 7.69 -1.06
N PRO A 115 5.92 6.93 -1.48
CA PRO A 115 7.30 7.20 -1.14
C PRO A 115 7.75 8.63 -1.49
N SER A 116 8.48 9.27 -0.58
CA SER A 116 9.08 10.59 -0.80
C SER A 116 10.44 10.45 -1.52
N ARG A 117 10.38 10.08 -2.81
CA ARG A 117 11.52 9.94 -3.73
C ARG A 117 12.47 8.77 -3.48
#